data_AF-A0A268EQ83-F1
#
_entry.id   AF-A0A268EQ83-F1
#
_cell.length_a   1.000
_cell.length_b   1.000
_cell.length_c   1.000
_cell.angle_alpha   90.00
_cell.angle_beta   90.00
_cell.angle_gamma   90.00
#
_symmetry.space_group_name_H-M   'P 1'
#
loop_
_entity.id
_entity.type
_entity.pdbx_description
1 polymer ?
#
loop_
_entity_poly.entity_id
_entity_poly.type
_entity_poly.pdbx_seq_one_letter_code
_entity_poly.pdbx_strand_id
1 'polypeptide(L)' 'MIGEMYSGYLYMAIAIWIFSGLFNLGVDRTNYGQFEMKKEQKASTVLGWINLSLGVLTFTGAMIIKLLV' A
#
# COMPACT_ATOMS: atom_id res chain seq x y z
N MET A 1 17.82 -16.32 -12.90
CA MET A 1 16.52 -16.99 -12.67
C MET A 1 15.98 -16.81 -11.25
N ILE A 2 16.70 -17.22 -10.20
CA ILE A 2 16.20 -17.12 -8.81
C ILE A 2 15.93 -15.66 -8.41
N GLY A 3 16.87 -14.74 -8.65
CA GLY A 3 16.70 -13.31 -8.32
C GLY A 3 15.55 -12.59 -9.07
N GLU A 4 15.23 -13.01 -10.30
CA GLU A 4 14.11 -12.45 -11.06
C GLU A 4 12.75 -12.95 -10.56
N MET A 5 12.69 -14.21 -10.10
CA MET A 5 11.48 -14.75 -9.49
C MET A 5 11.16 -14.03 -8.17
N TYR A 6 12.17 -13.80 -7.31
CA TYR A 6 12.00 -13.03 -6.07
C TYR A 6 11.63 -11.56 -6.32
N SER A 7 12.14 -10.94 -7.40
CA SER A 7 11.79 -9.56 -7.72
C SER A 7 10.32 -9.42 -8.14
N GLY A 8 9.78 -10.37 -8.91
CA GLY A 8 8.36 -10.41 -9.26
C GLY A 8 7.43 -10.47 -8.04
N TYR A 9 7.75 -11.35 -7.07
CA TYR A 9 7.00 -11.43 -5.81
C TYR A 9 7.08 -10.14 -5.00
N LEU A 10 8.24 -9.48 -4.96
CA LEU A 10 8.41 -8.21 -4.27
C LEU A 10 7.53 -7.12 -4.88
N TYR A 11 7.54 -6.95 -6.21
CA TYR A 11 6.68 -5.95 -6.88
C TYR A 11 5.20 -6.25 -6.71
N MET A 12 4.80 -7.52 -6.72
CA MET A 12 3.43 -7.94 -6.42
C MET A 12 3.03 -7.53 -4.99
N ALA A 13 3.88 -7.81 -3.99
CA ALA A 13 3.62 -7.46 -2.61
C ALA A 13 3.50 -5.94 -2.41
N ILE A 14 4.39 -5.17 -3.04
CA ILE A 14 4.35 -3.70 -3.05
C ILE A 14 3.03 -3.20 -3.66
N ALA A 15 2.62 -3.76 -4.80
CA ALA A 15 1.35 -3.39 -5.44
C ALA A 15 0.16 -3.68 -4.53
N ILE A 16 0.10 -4.87 -3.91
CA ILE A 16 -0.97 -5.23 -2.95
C ILE A 16 -1.01 -4.24 -1.79
N TRP A 17 0.14 -3.84 -1.25
CA TRP A 17 0.21 -2.84 -0.19
C TRP A 17 -0.36 -1.48 -0.63
N ILE A 18 0.06 -0.98 -1.79
CA ILE A 18 -0.45 0.29 -2.33
C ILE A 18 -1.96 0.22 -2.56
N PHE A 19 -2.44 -0.84 -3.21
CA PHE A 19 -3.87 -1.01 -3.49
C PHE A 19 -4.69 -1.17 -2.21
N SER A 20 -4.18 -1.87 -1.20
CA SER A 20 -4.82 -1.94 0.12
C SER A 20 -4.92 -0.57 0.78
N GLY A 21 -3.87 0.27 0.64
CA GLY A 21 -3.88 1.65 1.11
C GLY A 21 -4.94 2.52 0.42
N LEU A 22 -5.03 2.42 -0.91
CA LEU A 22 -6.05 3.11 -1.70
C LEU A 22 -7.47 2.62 -1.37
N PHE A 23 -7.65 1.32 -1.17
CA PHE A 23 -8.93 0.73 -0.79
C PHE A 23 -9.40 1.23 0.57
N ASN A 24 -8.50 1.28 1.56
CA ASN A 24 -8.80 1.86 2.87
C ASN A 24 -9.27 3.32 2.75
N LEU A 25 -8.53 4.15 1.99
CA LEU A 25 -8.83 5.58 1.87
C LEU A 25 -10.08 5.88 1.02
N GLY A 26 -10.36 5.08 0.01
CA GLY A 26 -11.44 5.30 -0.95
C GLY A 26 -12.74 4.59 -0.60
N VAL A 27 -12.67 3.31 -0.23
CA VAL A 27 -13.84 2.46 0.01
C VAL A 27 -14.18 2.43 1.50
N ASP A 28 -13.27 1.92 2.33
CA ASP A 28 -13.56 1.70 3.75
C ASP A 28 -13.84 3.01 4.50
N ARG A 29 -12.98 4.01 4.35
CA ARG A 29 -13.19 5.34 4.96
C ARG A 29 -14.53 5.95 4.57
N THR A 30 -14.95 5.77 3.31
CA THR A 30 -16.23 6.31 2.80
C THR A 30 -17.40 5.55 3.40
N ASN A 31 -17.36 4.21 3.38
CA ASN A 31 -18.39 3.36 3.96
C ASN A 31 -18.54 3.61 5.45
N TYR A 32 -17.45 3.62 6.23
CA TYR A 32 -17.50 3.92 7.66
C TYR A 32 -18.03 5.33 7.95
N GLY A 33 -17.76 6.30 7.07
CA GLY A 33 -18.36 7.63 7.16
C GLY A 33 -19.88 7.62 6.98
N GLN A 34 -20.40 6.82 6.03
CA GLN A 34 -21.83 6.68 5.78
C GLN A 34 -22.58 6.01 6.95
N PHE A 35 -21.93 5.10 7.67
CA PHE A 35 -22.49 4.41 8.83
C PHE A 35 -22.15 5.08 10.18
N GLU A 36 -21.62 6.31 10.16
CA GLU A 36 -21.20 7.07 11.37
C GLU A 36 -20.17 6.35 12.29
N MET A 37 -19.41 5.40 11.72
CA MET A 37 -18.41 4.59 12.40
C MET A 37 -17.07 5.34 12.54
N LYS A 38 -17.05 6.38 13.38
CA LYS A 38 -15.92 7.33 13.48
C LYS A 38 -14.58 6.70 13.87
N LYS A 39 -14.58 5.64 14.69
CA LYS A 39 -13.33 4.98 15.13
C LYS A 39 -12.70 4.20 13.99
N GLU A 40 -13.50 3.44 13.29
CA GLU A 40 -13.15 2.59 12.15
C GLU A 40 -12.74 3.45 10.95
N GLN A 41 -13.46 4.55 10.71
CA GLN A 41 -13.09 5.54 9.72
C GLN A 41 -11.70 6.13 9.98
N LYS A 42 -11.40 6.50 11.24
CA LYS A 42 -10.08 7.01 11.62
C LYS A 42 -9.00 5.94 11.47
N ALA A 43 -9.26 4.73 11.93
CA ALA A 43 -8.33 3.60 11.80
C ALA A 43 -8.00 3.30 10.34
N SER A 44 -9.03 3.18 9.49
CA SER A 44 -8.88 2.98 8.04
C SER A 44 -8.12 4.12 7.37
N THR A 45 -8.37 5.38 7.77
CA THR A 45 -7.61 6.52 7.25
C THR A 45 -6.12 6.42 7.59
N VAL A 46 -5.79 6.11 8.84
CA VAL A 46 -4.39 5.96 9.29
C VAL A 46 -3.71 4.79 8.58
N LEU A 47 -4.35 3.61 8.57
CA LEU A 47 -3.82 2.41 7.90
C LEU A 47 -3.66 2.63 6.39
N GLY A 48 -4.60 3.34 5.77
CA GLY A 48 -4.55 3.72 4.38
C GLY A 48 -3.30 4.52 4.03
N TRP A 49 -3.01 5.58 4.81
CA TRP A 49 -1.80 6.39 4.61
C TRP A 49 -0.50 5.64 4.94
N ILE A 50 -0.49 4.76 5.95
CA ILE A 50 0.67 3.91 6.25
C ILE A 50 0.98 2.98 5.06
N ASN A 51 -0.02 2.25 4.57
CA ASN A 51 0.14 1.36 3.42
C ASN A 51 0.61 2.10 2.17
N LEU A 52 0.02 3.28 1.89
CA LEU A 52 0.38 4.07 0.73
C LEU A 52 1.81 4.62 0.84
N SER A 53 2.18 5.20 1.99
CA SER A 53 3.51 5.78 2.19
C SER A 53 4.61 4.73 2.17
N LEU A 54 4.43 3.61 2.89
CA LEU A 54 5.38 2.51 2.89
C LEU A 54 5.47 1.84 1.52
N GLY A 55 4.33 1.59 0.85
CA GLY A 55 4.31 1.01 -0.48
C GLY A 55 5.06 1.87 -1.51
N VAL A 56 4.82 3.18 -1.53
CA VAL A 56 5.53 4.12 -2.43
C VAL A 56 7.02 4.21 -2.08
N LEU A 57 7.38 4.26 -0.80
CA LEU A 57 8.77 4.28 -0.35
C LEU A 57 9.52 3.02 -0.79
N THR A 58 8.95 1.84 -0.55
CA THR A 58 9.56 0.56 -0.94
C THR A 58 9.65 0.41 -2.45
N PHE A 59 8.62 0.83 -3.21
CA PHE A 59 8.67 0.84 -4.67
C PHE A 59 9.82 1.69 -5.18
N THR A 60 9.92 2.93 -4.68
CA THR A 60 10.96 3.88 -5.10
C THR A 60 12.35 3.35 -4.74
N GLY A 61 12.52 2.79 -3.53
CA GLY A 61 13.77 2.15 -3.11
C GLY A 61 14.16 0.98 -4.00
N ALA A 62 13.22 0.09 -4.33
CA ALA A 62 13.46 -1.03 -5.24
C ALA A 62 13.88 -0.57 -6.64
N MET A 63 13.22 0.48 -7.16
CA MET A 63 13.57 1.07 -8.45
C MET A 63 14.96 1.71 -8.45
N ILE A 64 15.33 2.42 -7.39
CA ILE A 64 16.68 3.01 -7.25
C ILE A 64 17.74 1.90 -7.24
N ILE A 65 17.55 0.85 -6.43
CA ILE A 65 18.49 -0.27 -6.37
C ILE A 65 18.64 -0.92 -7.75
N LYS A 66 17.53 -1.15 -8.47
CA LYS A 66 17.53 -1.71 -9.83
C LYS A 66 18.26 -0.82 -10.84
N LEU A 67 18.32 0.49 -10.63
CA LEU A 67 19.04 1.41 -11.52
C LEU A 67 20.54 1.48 -11.21
N LEU A 68 20.95 1.17 -9.98
CA LEU A 68 22.33 1.28 -9.51
C LEU A 68 23.14 -0.02 -9.69
N VAL A 69 22.46 -1.17 -9.84
CA VAL A 69 23.06 -2.51 -9.97
C VAL A 69 22.65 -3.12 -11.30
#